data_AF-A0A352PZI7-F1
#
_entry.id   AF-A0A352PZI7-F1
#
_cell.length_a   1.000
_cell.length_b   1.000
_cell.length_c   1.000
_cell.angle_alpha   90.00
_cell.angle_beta   90.00
_cell.angle_gamma   90.00
#
_symmetry.space_group_name_H-M   'P 1'
#
loop_
_entity.id
_entity.type
_entity.pdbx_description
1 polymer ?
#
loop_
_entity_poly.entity_id
_entity_poly.type
_entity_poly.pdbx_seq_one_letter_code
_entity_poly.pdbx_strand_id
1 'polypeptide(L)'
;NIKGYLDLIPDLTNTQRARLQEIRRVFFPKVEGIRQNMRLKRAELAELLFAEPSDRTRIYEVAGAVIERQSELEHDVIEHILEEKELLTPSQKQKFYEIIVEQFSWGGLGVHDVR
;
A
#
# COMPACT_ATOMS: atom_id res chain seq x y z
N ASN A 1 4.49 -10.64 -10.71
CA ASN A 1 3.11 -10.70 -10.17
C ASN A 1 3.14 -10.17 -8.77
N ILE A 2 2.55 -9.00 -8.54
CA ILE A 2 2.34 -8.46 -7.19
C ILE A 2 1.40 -9.43 -6.48
N LYS A 3 1.80 -9.93 -5.31
CA LYS A 3 0.95 -10.77 -4.47
C LYS A 3 0.24 -9.89 -3.45
N GLY A 4 -1.08 -9.99 -3.39
CA GLY A 4 -1.88 -9.36 -2.34
C GLY A 4 -2.08 -10.30 -1.15
N TYR A 5 -2.59 -9.79 -0.03
CA TYR A 5 -2.78 -10.58 1.20
C TYR A 5 -3.70 -11.79 0.99
N LEU A 6 -4.74 -11.65 0.18
CA LEU A 6 -5.66 -12.75 -0.15
C LEU A 6 -4.99 -13.89 -0.93
N ASP A 7 -3.84 -13.67 -1.57
CA ASP A 7 -3.10 -14.76 -2.24
C ASP A 7 -2.47 -15.75 -1.24
N LEU A 8 -2.43 -15.38 0.05
CA LEU A 8 -1.94 -16.23 1.14
C LEU A 8 -3.06 -17.10 1.74
N ILE A 9 -4.31 -16.94 1.29
CA ILE A 9 -5.45 -17.75 1.72
C ILE A 9 -5.58 -18.95 0.76
N PRO A 10 -5.31 -20.19 1.23
CA PRO A 10 -5.17 -21.35 0.34
C PRO A 10 -6.48 -21.82 -0.29
N ASP A 11 -7.63 -21.55 0.37
CA ASP A 11 -8.95 -22.09 0.03
C ASP A 11 -9.88 -21.07 -0.65
N LEU A 12 -9.34 -20.03 -1.29
CA LEU A 12 -10.14 -19.15 -2.14
C LEU A 12 -10.73 -19.91 -3.33
N THR A 13 -12.05 -19.76 -3.51
CA THR A 13 -12.77 -20.32 -4.66
C THR A 13 -12.40 -19.61 -5.96
N ASN A 14 -12.66 -20.26 -7.10
CA ASN A 14 -12.42 -19.64 -8.42
C ASN A 14 -13.23 -18.34 -8.61
N THR A 15 -14.46 -18.29 -8.08
CA THR A 15 -15.31 -17.08 -8.13
C THR A 15 -14.69 -15.95 -7.30
N GLN A 16 -14.23 -16.23 -6.08
CA GLN A 16 -13.54 -15.24 -5.24
C GLN A 16 -12.27 -14.74 -5.91
N ARG A 17 -11.47 -15.64 -6.51
CA ARG A 17 -10.25 -15.26 -7.25
C ARG A 17 -10.57 -14.37 -8.46
N ALA A 18 -11.63 -14.68 -9.22
CA ALA A 18 -12.03 -13.85 -10.35
C ALA A 18 -12.42 -12.44 -9.89
N ARG A 19 -13.23 -12.32 -8.83
CA ARG A 19 -13.63 -11.01 -8.29
C ARG A 19 -12.45 -10.22 -7.72
N LEU A 20 -11.52 -10.91 -7.07
CA LEU A 20 -10.28 -10.34 -6.56
C LEU A 20 -9.42 -9.73 -7.68
N GLN A 21 -9.34 -10.39 -8.85
CA GLN A 21 -8.62 -9.84 -10.01
C GLN A 21 -9.26 -8.56 -10.54
N GLU A 22 -10.59 -8.46 -10.53
CA GLU A 22 -11.30 -7.24 -10.93
C GLU A 22 -10.95 -6.05 -10.03
N ILE A 23 -10.97 -6.27 -8.70
CA ILE A 23 -10.61 -5.26 -7.70
C ILE A 23 -9.17 -4.81 -7.90
N ARG A 24 -8.25 -5.76 -8.04
CA ARG A 24 -6.81 -5.48 -8.22
C ARG A 24 -6.49 -4.68 -9.47
N ARG A 25 -7.29 -4.84 -10.54
CA ARG A 25 -7.12 -4.08 -11.78
C ARG A 25 -7.29 -2.57 -11.57
N VAL A 26 -8.05 -2.16 -10.58
CA VAL A 26 -8.25 -0.75 -10.21
C VAL A 26 -7.24 -0.32 -9.14
N PHE A 27 -7.05 -1.16 -8.13
CA PHE A 27 -6.21 -0.83 -6.98
C PHE A 27 -4.72 -0.70 -7.31
N PHE A 28 -4.14 -1.68 -8.02
CA PHE A 28 -2.69 -1.69 -8.26
C PHE A 28 -2.19 -0.49 -9.07
N PRO A 29 -2.85 -0.06 -10.16
CA PRO A 29 -2.42 1.15 -10.86
C PRO A 29 -2.47 2.42 -9.99
N LYS A 30 -3.48 2.53 -9.12
CA LYS A 30 -3.63 3.68 -8.21
C LYS A 30 -2.46 3.74 -7.21
N VAL A 31 -2.19 2.63 -6.54
CA VAL A 31 -1.08 2.50 -5.58
C VAL A 31 0.27 2.72 -6.25
N GLU A 32 0.48 2.17 -7.44
CA GLU A 32 1.73 2.38 -8.19
C GLU A 32 1.96 3.86 -8.52
N GLY A 33 0.91 4.58 -8.91
CA GLY A 33 0.97 6.03 -9.14
C GLY A 33 1.42 6.80 -7.89
N ILE A 34 0.85 6.49 -6.73
CA ILE A 34 1.20 7.14 -5.45
C ILE A 34 2.67 6.81 -5.09
N ARG A 35 3.10 5.55 -5.24
CA ARG A 35 4.48 5.12 -4.98
C ARG A 35 5.50 5.84 -5.83
N GLN A 36 5.23 5.96 -7.13
CA GLN A 36 6.12 6.69 -8.03
C GLN A 36 6.20 8.17 -7.64
N ASN A 37 5.08 8.80 -7.28
CA ASN A 37 5.08 10.18 -6.80
C ASN A 37 5.92 10.35 -5.52
N MET A 38 5.73 9.47 -4.53
CA MET A 38 6.54 9.48 -3.30
C MET A 38 8.03 9.27 -3.61
N ARG A 39 8.37 8.36 -4.53
CA ARG A 39 9.76 8.11 -4.92
C ARG A 39 10.41 9.36 -5.51
N LEU A 40 9.71 10.07 -6.39
CA LEU A 40 10.19 11.33 -6.96
C LEU A 40 10.39 12.39 -5.88
N LYS A 41 9.43 12.53 -4.95
CA LYS A 41 9.53 13.50 -3.85
C LYS A 41 10.64 13.19 -2.86
N ARG A 42 10.89 11.91 -2.58
CA ARG A 42 12.03 11.48 -1.75
C ARG A 42 13.37 11.75 -2.43
N ALA A 43 13.46 11.63 -3.75
CA ALA A 43 14.65 12.02 -4.51
C ALA A 43 14.87 13.54 -4.46
N GLU A 44 13.83 14.34 -4.68
CA GLU A 44 13.86 15.80 -4.54
C GLU A 44 14.32 16.22 -3.14
N LEU A 45 13.76 15.58 -2.09
CA LEU A 45 14.17 15.83 -0.71
C LEU A 45 15.66 15.52 -0.48
N ALA A 46 16.17 14.42 -1.06
CA ALA A 46 17.58 14.07 -0.96
C ALA A 46 18.46 15.15 -1.61
N GLU A 47 18.10 15.67 -2.78
CA GLU A 47 18.85 16.75 -3.44
C GLU A 47 18.86 18.03 -2.57
N LEU A 48 17.71 18.43 -2.03
CA LEU A 48 17.58 19.63 -1.20
C LEU A 48 18.39 19.57 0.09
N LEU A 49 18.52 18.38 0.69
CA LEU A 49 19.29 18.20 1.93
C LEU A 49 20.80 18.41 1.74
N PHE A 50 21.32 18.26 0.52
CA PHE A 50 22.72 18.47 0.19
C PHE A 50 22.98 19.77 -0.59
N ALA A 51 21.94 20.58 -0.82
CA ALA A 51 22.07 21.88 -1.45
C ALA A 51 22.68 22.91 -0.48
N GLU A 52 23.53 23.79 -1.01
CA GLU A 52 24.16 24.87 -0.25
C GLU A 52 23.84 26.24 -0.88
N PRO A 53 23.29 27.21 -0.12
CA PRO A 53 22.88 27.08 1.29
C PRO A 53 21.62 26.22 1.45
N SER A 54 21.42 25.61 2.62
CA SER A 54 20.22 24.81 2.87
C SER A 54 18.94 25.66 2.93
N ASP A 55 17.98 25.36 2.06
CA ASP A 55 16.64 25.93 2.10
C ASP A 55 15.71 25.07 2.98
N ARG A 56 15.65 25.41 4.26
CA ARG A 56 14.83 24.69 5.25
C ARG A 56 13.34 24.73 4.93
N THR A 57 12.84 25.84 4.39
CA THR A 57 11.43 25.97 4.04
C THR A 57 11.09 24.95 2.96
N ARG A 58 11.90 24.90 1.90
CA ARG A 58 11.67 23.96 0.81
C ARG A 58 11.83 22.50 1.23
N ILE A 59 12.80 22.20 2.08
CA ILE A 59 12.98 20.87 2.67
C ILE A 59 11.71 20.40 3.39
N TYR A 60 11.13 21.24 4.25
CA TYR A 60 9.94 20.88 5.01
C TYR A 60 8.68 20.79 4.14
N GLU A 61 8.54 21.62 3.11
CA GLU A 61 7.46 21.49 2.13
C GLU A 61 7.49 20.13 1.42
N VAL A 62 8.66 19.71 0.94
CA VAL A 62 8.80 18.42 0.23
C VAL A 62 8.60 17.25 1.19
N ALA A 63 9.12 17.33 2.42
CA ALA A 63 8.87 16.33 3.45
C ALA A 63 7.36 16.21 3.77
N GLY A 64 6.65 17.34 3.89
CA GLY A 64 5.20 17.36 4.07
C GLY A 64 4.46 16.66 2.93
N ALA A 65 4.83 16.95 1.68
CA ALA A 65 4.25 16.29 0.51
C ALA A 65 4.47 14.77 0.50
N VAL A 66 5.63 14.28 0.98
CA VAL A 66 5.87 12.84 1.14
C VAL A 66 4.91 12.23 2.17
N ILE A 67 4.70 12.90 3.30
CA ILE A 67 3.81 12.42 4.37
C ILE A 67 2.36 12.38 3.89
N GLU A 68 1.89 13.41 3.18
CA GLU A 68 0.54 13.45 2.61
C GLU A 68 0.28 12.27 1.67
N ARG A 69 1.23 11.96 0.78
CA ARG A 69 1.13 10.82 -0.14
C ARG A 69 1.22 9.48 0.57
N GLN A 70 2.01 9.39 1.64
CA GLN A 70 2.06 8.20 2.49
C GLN A 70 0.69 7.97 3.15
N SER A 71 0.05 9.01 3.67
CA SER A 71 -1.31 8.90 4.24
C SER A 71 -2.35 8.52 3.18
N GLU A 72 -2.28 9.10 1.98
CA GLU A 72 -3.15 8.72 0.85
C GLU A 72 -3.03 7.22 0.52
N LEU A 73 -1.78 6.71 0.46
CA LEU A 73 -1.52 5.29 0.23
C LEU A 73 -2.14 4.42 1.34
N GLU A 74 -1.97 4.80 2.61
CA GLU A 74 -2.48 4.02 3.74
C GLU A 74 -4.00 3.95 3.72
N HIS A 75 -4.69 5.06 3.45
CA HIS A 75 -6.15 5.08 3.29
C HIS A 75 -6.61 4.17 2.15
N ASP A 76 -5.94 4.21 1.00
CA ASP A 76 -6.29 3.35 -0.13
C ASP A 76 -6.09 1.86 0.18
N VAL A 77 -5.02 1.52 0.91
CA VAL A 77 -4.78 0.14 1.37
C VAL A 77 -5.88 -0.29 2.35
N ILE A 78 -6.32 0.58 3.26
CA ILE A 78 -7.42 0.28 4.18
C ILE A 78 -8.70 -0.02 3.42
N GLU A 79 -9.10 0.85 2.48
CA GLU A 79 -10.30 0.65 1.67
C GLU A 79 -10.22 -0.65 0.86
N HIS A 80 -9.05 -0.95 0.28
CA HIS A 80 -8.83 -2.20 -0.44
C HIS A 80 -8.96 -3.44 0.46
N ILE A 81 -8.39 -3.41 1.67
CA ILE A 81 -8.53 -4.50 2.65
C ILE A 81 -9.99 -4.70 3.04
N LEU A 82 -10.75 -3.62 3.23
CA LEU A 82 -12.18 -3.68 3.56
C LEU A 82 -12.97 -4.29 2.40
N GLU A 83 -12.67 -3.91 1.15
CA GLU A 83 -13.32 -4.49 -0.03
C GLU A 83 -12.98 -5.98 -0.20
N GLU A 84 -11.70 -6.36 -0.07
CA GLU A 84 -11.24 -7.74 -0.15
C GLU A 84 -11.89 -8.62 0.93
N LYS A 85 -12.01 -8.10 2.16
CA LYS A 85 -12.65 -8.79 3.30
C LYS A 85 -14.09 -9.21 2.97
N GLU A 86 -14.84 -8.41 2.23
CA GLU A 86 -16.24 -8.72 1.91
C GLU A 86 -16.42 -9.92 0.96
N LEU A 87 -15.35 -10.35 0.29
CA LEU A 87 -15.38 -11.56 -0.54
C LEU A 87 -15.32 -12.86 0.27
N LEU A 88 -14.90 -12.79 1.54
CA LEU A 88 -14.47 -13.93 2.31
C LEU A 88 -15.60 -14.54 3.14
N THR A 89 -15.59 -15.87 3.27
CA THR A 89 -16.41 -16.58 4.25
C THR A 89 -15.94 -16.26 5.68
N PRO A 90 -16.74 -16.55 6.72
CA PRO A 90 -16.30 -16.32 8.11
C PRO A 90 -14.99 -17.02 8.46
N SER A 91 -14.76 -18.25 7.99
CA SER A 91 -13.51 -18.98 8.23
C SER A 91 -12.32 -18.33 7.51
N GLN A 92 -12.50 -17.89 6.26
CA GLN A 92 -11.47 -17.19 5.50
C GLN A 92 -11.15 -15.81 6.12
N LYS A 93 -12.16 -15.10 6.66
CA LYS A 93 -11.96 -13.82 7.38
C LYS A 93 -11.06 -13.99 8.60
N GLN A 94 -11.19 -15.11 9.33
CA GLN A 94 -10.30 -15.40 10.45
C GLN A 94 -8.86 -15.60 9.99
N LYS A 95 -8.65 -16.34 8.88
CA LYS A 95 -7.29 -16.51 8.33
C LYS A 95 -6.72 -15.20 7.80
N PHE A 96 -7.55 -14.40 7.17
CA PHE A 96 -7.17 -13.09 6.67
C PHE A 96 -6.73 -12.16 7.81
N TYR A 97 -7.43 -12.17 8.94
CA TYR A 97 -7.03 -11.43 10.14
C TYR A 97 -5.61 -11.81 10.62
N GLU A 98 -5.28 -13.10 10.70
CA GLU A 98 -3.95 -13.55 11.09
C GLU A 98 -2.86 -13.01 10.16
N ILE A 99 -3.12 -13.07 8.84
CA ILE A 99 -2.22 -12.53 7.82
C ILE A 99 -2.02 -11.02 8.01
N ILE A 100 -3.10 -10.26 8.20
CA ILE A 100 -3.03 -8.80 8.38
C ILE A 100 -2.24 -8.43 9.64
N VAL A 101 -2.50 -9.09 10.77
CA VAL A 101 -1.76 -8.87 12.02
C VAL A 101 -0.27 -9.12 11.84
N GLU A 102 0.09 -10.23 11.20
CA GLU A 102 1.48 -10.56 10.91
C GLU A 102 2.11 -9.46 10.04
N GLN A 103 1.49 -9.13 8.90
CA GLN A 103 2.07 -8.19 7.94
C GLN A 103 2.23 -6.78 8.50
N PHE A 104 1.30 -6.31 9.34
CA PHE A 104 1.36 -4.96 9.90
C PHE A 104 2.44 -4.83 10.98
N SER A 105 2.79 -5.93 11.64
CA SER A 105 3.82 -5.93 12.68
C SER A 105 5.23 -5.59 12.16
N TRP A 106 5.49 -5.72 10.86
CA TRP A 106 6.81 -5.53 10.25
C TRP A 106 7.12 -4.10 9.77
N GLY A 107 6.18 -3.15 9.81
CA GLY A 107 6.48 -1.77 9.42
C GLY A 107 5.35 -0.96 8.80
N GLY A 108 4.09 -1.28 9.08
CA GLY A 108 2.93 -0.44 8.72
C GLY A 108 2.22 -0.80 7.40
N LEU A 109 1.22 0.01 7.08
CA LEU A 109 0.26 -0.11 5.97
C LEU A 109 0.85 0.30 4.61
N GLY A 110 1.93 -0.34 4.19
CA GLY A 110 2.38 -0.32 2.79
C GLY A 110 2.16 -1.69 2.20
N VAL A 111 1.65 -1.81 0.96
CA VAL A 111 1.60 -3.11 0.26
C VAL A 111 3.02 -3.64 0.15
N HIS A 112 3.48 -4.43 1.13
CA HIS A 112 4.81 -5.00 1.07
C HIS A 112 4.81 -5.93 -0.13
N ASP A 113 5.71 -5.70 -1.08
CA ASP A 113 5.98 -6.70 -2.11
C ASP A 113 6.48 -7.92 -1.33
N VAL A 114 5.59 -8.88 -1.08
CA VAL A 114 5.95 -10.18 -0.55
C VAL A 114 6.84 -10.79 -1.63
N ARG A 115 8.16 -10.63 -1.45
CA ARG A 115 9.19 -11.17 -2.34
C ARG A 115 9.05 -12.69 -2.45
#